data_AF-M1LVN4-F1
#
_entry.id   AF-M1LVN4-F1
#
_cell.length_a   1.000
_cell.length_b   1.000
_cell.length_c   1.000
_cell.angle_alpha   90.00
_cell.angle_beta   90.00
_cell.angle_gamma   90.00
#
_symmetry.space_group_name_H-M   'P 1'
#
loop_
_entity.id
_entity.type
_entity.pdbx_description
1 polymer ?
#
loop_
_entity_poly.entity_id
_entity_poly.type
_entity_poly.pdbx_seq_one_letter_code
_entity_poly.pdbx_strand_id
1 'polypeptide(L)'
;MIEKICEVIDGKYCCDIDITTEEWKQLLINPKVFDDKSKEAIRKWYIEPGYSATCGYIGKKYNEHSMSANGIINGLAGRVQKELGRFVVKGIGDIATGTRFIVVMKSKQINTKPKTWEWTLREELIEAIEELSIFSDDSYSDDDLVSDISKSDITLDATDFKYTGKSKNKKVPVCIKNKYVYPRSRRVSINALRHAQHKCEFDNTHTTFLRKNSNLNYTEPHHLVPLTYYNKFEVSLDVEENIVSLCCNCHKNIHLGQGFEGMIEKLYNARKDLLKIVGIDISLDELIKLYKEDEC
;
A
#
# COMPACT_ATOMS: atom_id res chain seq x y z
N MET A 1 19.59 -26.65 -17.32
CA MET A 1 19.27 -25.78 -16.17
C MET A 1 20.58 -25.41 -15.50
N ILE A 2 20.90 -24.12 -15.43
CA ILE A 2 22.19 -23.63 -14.93
C ILE A 2 22.19 -23.72 -13.40
N GLU A 3 23.25 -24.26 -12.79
CA GLU A 3 23.44 -24.19 -11.33
C GLU A 3 24.01 -22.81 -10.97
N LYS A 4 23.23 -22.00 -10.25
CA LYS A 4 23.68 -20.74 -9.65
C LYS A 4 24.10 -21.01 -8.21
N ILE A 5 25.39 -20.86 -7.93
CA ILE A 5 25.95 -21.13 -6.62
C ILE A 5 25.57 -20.01 -5.66
N CYS A 6 25.07 -20.39 -4.49
CA CYS A 6 24.82 -19.49 -3.39
C CYS A 6 25.81 -19.80 -2.26
N GLU A 7 26.49 -18.77 -1.78
CA GLU A 7 27.46 -18.86 -0.69
C GLU A 7 27.31 -17.68 0.28
N VAL A 8 27.91 -17.79 1.46
CA VAL A 8 27.93 -16.69 2.43
C VAL A 8 29.31 -16.05 2.41
N ILE A 9 29.40 -14.80 1.94
CA ILE A 9 30.62 -14.00 1.94
C ILE A 9 30.39 -12.77 2.82
N ASP A 10 31.27 -12.54 3.79
CA ASP A 10 31.22 -11.39 4.72
C ASP A 10 29.84 -11.18 5.36
N GLY A 11 29.20 -12.30 5.75
CA GLY A 11 27.88 -12.29 6.36
C GLY A 11 26.75 -11.92 5.40
N LYS A 12 26.93 -12.05 4.09
CA LYS A 12 25.87 -11.86 3.08
C LYS A 12 25.68 -13.12 2.26
N TYR A 13 24.43 -13.47 1.98
CA TYR A 13 24.15 -14.49 0.97
C TYR A 13 24.41 -13.89 -0.41
N CYS A 14 25.34 -14.47 -1.13
CA CYS A 14 25.76 -14.06 -2.47
C CYS A 14 25.32 -15.14 -3.47
N CYS A 15 24.55 -14.75 -4.48
CA CYS A 15 24.15 -15.60 -5.59
C CYS A 15 23.79 -14.69 -6.77
N ASP A 16 24.36 -14.94 -7.93
CA ASP A 16 24.03 -14.23 -9.17
C ASP A 16 22.62 -14.62 -9.60
N ILE A 17 21.62 -13.77 -9.36
CA ILE A 17 20.23 -13.97 -9.78
C ILE A 17 19.90 -12.88 -10.78
N ASP A 18 19.53 -13.28 -11.99
CA ASP A 18 19.39 -12.43 -13.17
C ASP A 18 17.93 -12.38 -13.65
N ILE A 19 16.97 -12.36 -12.73
CA ILE A 19 15.55 -12.19 -13.03
C ILE A 19 15.28 -10.70 -13.22
N THR A 20 14.86 -10.32 -14.43
CA THR A 20 14.55 -8.94 -14.80
C THR A 20 13.21 -8.47 -14.23
N THR A 21 13.01 -7.16 -14.20
CA THR A 21 11.73 -6.54 -13.82
C THR A 21 10.57 -7.07 -14.67
N GLU A 22 10.73 -7.19 -15.99
CA GLU A 22 9.71 -7.74 -16.88
C GLU A 22 9.37 -9.20 -16.59
N GLU A 23 10.37 -10.03 -16.28
CA GLU A 23 10.12 -11.41 -15.84
C GLU A 23 9.38 -11.43 -14.50
N TRP A 24 9.76 -10.58 -13.54
CA TRP A 24 9.02 -10.45 -12.28
C TRP A 24 7.57 -10.05 -12.50
N LYS A 25 7.29 -9.14 -13.43
CA LYS A 25 5.90 -8.77 -13.78
C LYS A 25 5.10 -9.98 -14.24
N GLN A 26 5.65 -10.78 -15.16
CA GLN A 26 5.01 -12.01 -15.65
C GLN A 26 4.79 -13.03 -14.52
N LEU A 27 5.76 -13.17 -13.61
CA LEU A 27 5.65 -14.09 -12.47
C LEU A 27 4.59 -13.62 -11.46
N LEU A 28 4.54 -12.32 -11.15
CA LEU A 28 3.61 -11.72 -10.17
C LEU A 28 2.12 -11.90 -10.56
N ILE A 29 1.83 -11.84 -11.86
CA ILE A 29 0.46 -12.06 -12.38
C ILE A 29 0.11 -13.53 -12.57
N ASN A 30 1.08 -14.44 -12.50
CA ASN A 30 0.86 -15.88 -12.65
C ASN A 30 0.43 -16.52 -11.32
N PRO A 31 -0.84 -16.93 -11.15
CA PRO A 31 -1.34 -17.49 -9.89
C PRO A 31 -0.73 -18.85 -9.53
N LYS A 32 -0.10 -19.55 -10.50
CA LYS A 32 0.64 -20.79 -10.23
C LYS A 32 1.99 -20.52 -9.56
N VAL A 33 2.53 -19.30 -9.68
CA VAL A 33 3.79 -18.88 -9.08
C VAL A 33 3.53 -18.07 -7.82
N PHE A 34 2.79 -16.96 -7.97
CA PHE A 34 2.40 -16.06 -6.87
C PHE A 34 0.95 -16.32 -6.46
N ASP A 35 0.77 -17.23 -5.50
CA ASP A 35 -0.50 -17.40 -4.78
C ASP A 35 -0.73 -16.28 -3.75
N ASP A 36 -1.95 -16.20 -3.21
CA ASP A 36 -2.33 -15.16 -2.25
C ASP A 36 -1.45 -15.17 -0.99
N LYS A 37 -1.04 -16.36 -0.52
CA LYS A 37 -0.15 -16.51 0.64
C LYS A 37 1.24 -15.92 0.38
N SER A 38 1.74 -16.11 -0.83
CA SER A 38 3.06 -15.61 -1.25
C SER A 38 3.03 -14.10 -1.45
N LYS A 39 1.95 -13.57 -2.05
CA LYS A 39 1.73 -12.13 -2.15
C LYS A 39 1.66 -11.48 -0.77
N GLU A 40 0.88 -12.05 0.15
CA GLU A 40 0.80 -11.55 1.53
C GLU A 40 2.16 -11.62 2.24
N ALA A 41 2.92 -12.70 2.07
CA ALA A 41 4.26 -12.82 2.64
C ALA A 41 5.22 -11.75 2.10
N ILE A 42 5.19 -11.45 0.80
CA ILE A 42 6.03 -10.38 0.22
C ILE A 42 5.59 -9.00 0.69
N ARG A 43 4.27 -8.76 0.80
CA ARG A 43 3.71 -7.49 1.29
C ARG A 43 4.28 -7.09 2.66
N LYS A 44 4.48 -8.07 3.55
CA LYS A 44 5.05 -7.85 4.88
C LYS A 44 6.44 -7.20 4.85
N TRP A 45 7.27 -7.49 3.85
CA TRP A 45 8.55 -6.79 3.66
C TRP A 45 8.40 -5.51 2.85
N TYR A 46 7.50 -5.52 1.87
CA TYR A 46 7.28 -4.38 0.98
C TYR A 46 6.89 -3.10 1.72
N ILE A 47 6.16 -3.20 2.82
CA ILE A 47 5.73 -2.03 3.60
C ILE A 47 6.77 -1.54 4.62
N GLU A 48 7.89 -2.25 4.78
CA GLU A 48 8.92 -1.88 5.77
C GLU A 48 9.90 -0.86 5.18
N PRO A 49 10.52 -0.01 6.03
CA PRO A 49 11.56 0.91 5.58
C PRO A 49 12.67 0.18 4.81
N GLY A 50 12.94 0.65 3.59
CA GLY A 50 13.95 0.04 2.71
C GLY A 50 13.60 -1.36 2.22
N TYR A 51 12.31 -1.76 2.29
CA TYR A 51 11.81 -3.08 1.90
C TYR A 51 12.50 -4.22 2.65
N SER A 52 12.91 -3.94 3.88
CA SER A 52 13.90 -4.71 4.64
C SER A 52 13.46 -4.92 6.08
N ALA A 53 13.55 -6.17 6.56
CA ALA A 53 13.26 -6.52 7.94
C ALA A 53 13.85 -7.89 8.32
N THR A 54 13.94 -8.14 9.63
CA THR A 54 14.24 -9.48 10.15
C THR A 54 12.97 -10.32 10.25
N CYS A 55 13.06 -11.64 10.05
CA CYS A 55 11.90 -12.52 10.21
C CYS A 55 11.36 -12.52 11.65
N GLY A 56 12.22 -12.26 12.65
CA GLY A 56 11.80 -12.09 14.05
C GLY A 56 10.94 -10.85 14.27
N TYR A 57 11.30 -9.72 13.65
CA TYR A 57 10.50 -8.50 13.69
C TYR A 57 9.13 -8.71 13.02
N ILE A 58 9.12 -9.28 11.80
CA ILE A 58 7.88 -9.58 11.07
C ILE A 58 6.98 -10.53 11.87
N GLY A 59 7.54 -11.63 12.39
CA GLY A 59 6.78 -12.57 13.23
C GLY A 59 6.11 -11.87 14.42
N LYS A 60 6.85 -11.04 15.15
CA LYS A 60 6.30 -10.27 16.26
C LYS A 60 5.20 -9.29 15.82
N LYS A 61 5.41 -8.57 14.73
CA LYS A 61 4.47 -7.55 14.21
C LYS A 61 3.11 -8.15 13.82
N TYR A 62 3.11 -9.36 13.25
CA TYR A 62 1.90 -10.03 12.76
C TYR A 62 1.39 -11.14 13.69
N ASN A 63 1.94 -11.26 14.91
CA ASN A 63 1.61 -12.33 15.85
C ASN A 63 1.78 -13.74 15.25
N GLU A 64 2.86 -13.92 14.50
CA GLU A 64 3.24 -15.16 13.85
C GLU A 64 4.59 -15.68 14.37
N HIS A 65 4.86 -16.96 14.18
CA HIS A 65 6.18 -17.50 14.45
C HIS A 65 7.21 -16.90 13.47
N SER A 66 8.43 -16.61 13.94
CA SER A 66 9.50 -16.00 13.14
C SER A 66 9.91 -16.80 11.89
N MET A 67 9.57 -18.09 11.86
CA MET A 67 9.84 -19.00 10.73
C MET A 67 8.66 -19.14 9.76
N SER A 68 7.51 -18.52 10.01
CA SER A 68 6.29 -18.67 9.18
C SER A 68 6.57 -18.27 7.72
N ALA A 69 7.27 -17.16 7.53
CA ALA A 69 7.62 -16.65 6.22
C ALA A 69 8.66 -17.51 5.49
N ASN A 70 9.57 -18.18 6.21
CA ASN A 70 10.66 -18.94 5.59
C ASN A 70 10.13 -20.03 4.66
N GLY A 71 9.12 -20.79 5.10
CA GLY A 71 8.51 -21.84 4.28
C GLY A 71 7.85 -21.27 3.03
N ILE A 72 7.11 -20.15 3.18
CA ILE A 72 6.38 -19.50 2.09
C ILE A 72 7.35 -18.95 1.04
N ILE A 73 8.37 -18.19 1.46
CA ILE A 73 9.34 -17.56 0.57
C ILE A 73 10.21 -18.60 -0.15
N ASN A 74 10.65 -19.67 0.53
CA ASN A 74 11.39 -20.76 -0.12
C ASN A 74 10.51 -21.53 -1.11
N GLY A 75 9.23 -21.75 -0.78
CA GLY A 75 8.25 -22.34 -1.69
C GLY A 75 8.02 -21.49 -2.93
N LEU A 76 7.83 -20.17 -2.76
CA LEU A 76 7.73 -19.19 -3.83
C LEU A 76 8.97 -19.23 -4.73
N ALA A 77 10.17 -19.16 -4.15
CA ALA A 77 11.42 -19.25 -4.88
C ALA A 77 11.55 -20.55 -5.71
N GLY A 78 11.03 -21.66 -5.19
CA GLY A 78 10.97 -22.93 -5.91
C GLY A 78 10.04 -22.86 -7.13
N ARG A 79 8.88 -22.21 -7.01
CA ARG A 79 7.95 -22.03 -8.13
C ARG A 79 8.49 -21.06 -9.18
N VAL A 80 9.15 -19.98 -8.76
CA VAL A 80 9.84 -19.04 -9.66
C VAL A 80 10.89 -19.76 -10.52
N GLN A 81 11.76 -20.55 -9.89
CA GLN A 81 12.77 -21.33 -10.63
C GLN A 81 12.14 -22.34 -11.60
N LYS A 82 11.06 -23.01 -11.17
CA LYS A 82 10.33 -23.96 -12.01
C LYS A 82 9.70 -23.30 -13.23
N GLU A 83 9.08 -22.13 -13.04
CA GLU A 83 8.42 -21.39 -14.12
C GLU A 83 9.43 -20.86 -15.14
N LEU A 84 10.53 -20.26 -14.67
CA LEU A 84 11.57 -19.74 -15.56
C LEU A 84 12.35 -20.86 -16.27
N GLY A 85 12.51 -22.02 -15.63
CA GLY A 85 13.14 -23.21 -16.21
C GLY A 85 14.64 -23.09 -16.57
N ARG A 86 15.24 -21.90 -16.41
CA ARG A 86 16.61 -21.61 -16.87
C ARG A 86 17.70 -21.83 -15.82
N PHE A 87 17.39 -21.77 -14.53
CA PHE A 87 18.37 -21.97 -13.46
C PHE A 87 17.82 -22.66 -12.20
N VAL A 88 18.73 -23.19 -11.38
CA VAL A 88 18.50 -23.62 -10.00
C VAL A 88 19.58 -23.07 -9.06
N VAL A 89 19.19 -22.67 -7.87
CA VAL A 89 20.09 -22.23 -6.81
C VAL A 89 20.58 -23.42 -5.99
N LYS A 90 21.90 -23.46 -5.78
CA LYS A 90 22.58 -24.48 -4.98
C LYS A 90 23.44 -23.82 -3.91
N GLY A 91 23.06 -24.00 -2.65
CA GLY A 91 23.85 -23.56 -1.51
C GLY A 91 25.11 -24.39 -1.35
N ILE A 92 26.22 -23.75 -1.00
CA ILE A 92 27.47 -24.39 -0.58
C ILE A 92 27.87 -23.95 0.84
N GLY A 93 28.80 -24.67 1.47
CA GLY A 93 29.22 -24.43 2.85
C GLY A 93 28.12 -24.81 3.86
N ASP A 94 27.88 -23.96 4.85
CA ASP A 94 26.90 -24.19 5.93
C ASP A 94 25.44 -23.86 5.53
N ILE A 95 25.18 -23.63 4.25
CA ILE A 95 23.83 -23.34 3.75
C ILE A 95 23.02 -24.64 3.68
N ALA A 96 21.91 -24.69 4.41
CA ALA A 96 21.02 -25.85 4.43
C ALA A 96 20.51 -26.22 3.01
N THR A 97 20.50 -27.52 2.72
CA THR A 97 20.01 -28.08 1.46
C THR A 97 18.56 -27.64 1.21
N GLY A 98 18.30 -27.04 0.05
CA GLY A 98 16.98 -26.54 -0.32
C GLY A 98 16.72 -25.06 0.02
N THR A 99 17.70 -24.35 0.58
CA THR A 99 17.64 -22.89 0.76
C THR A 99 17.58 -22.20 -0.60
N ARG A 100 16.46 -21.54 -0.89
CA ARG A 100 16.15 -20.89 -2.18
C ARG A 100 15.62 -19.47 -2.04
N PHE A 101 15.36 -18.99 -0.82
CA PHE A 101 14.80 -17.64 -0.58
C PHE A 101 15.60 -16.53 -1.29
N ILE A 102 16.90 -16.74 -1.49
CA ILE A 102 17.81 -15.79 -2.18
C ILE A 102 17.35 -15.45 -3.60
N VAL A 103 16.52 -16.29 -4.23
CA VAL A 103 15.90 -15.99 -5.54
C VAL A 103 14.99 -14.77 -5.45
N VAL A 104 14.28 -14.60 -4.33
CA VAL A 104 13.25 -13.57 -4.15
C VAL A 104 13.77 -12.40 -3.30
N MET A 105 14.71 -12.66 -2.40
CA MET A 105 15.21 -11.71 -1.42
C MET A 105 16.73 -11.67 -1.38
N LYS A 106 17.32 -10.54 -1.00
CA LYS A 106 18.70 -10.40 -0.54
C LYS A 106 18.75 -10.63 0.98
N SER A 107 19.89 -11.06 1.51
CA SER A 107 20.06 -11.25 2.95
C SER A 107 21.46 -10.90 3.42
N LYS A 108 21.53 -10.17 4.55
CA LYS A 108 22.76 -9.81 5.24
C LYS A 108 22.62 -10.03 6.75
N GLN A 109 23.71 -10.42 7.38
CA GLN A 109 23.80 -10.58 8.82
C GLN A 109 23.92 -9.19 9.47
N ILE A 110 23.13 -8.96 10.50
CA ILE A 110 23.20 -7.73 11.30
C ILE A 110 23.69 -8.04 12.71
N ASN A 111 24.44 -7.09 13.28
CA ASN A 111 25.10 -7.22 14.58
C ASN A 111 24.11 -6.98 15.74
N THR A 112 23.13 -7.86 15.87
CA THR A 112 22.26 -7.95 17.04
C THR A 112 22.76 -9.03 18.01
N LYS A 113 22.24 -9.06 19.25
CA LYS A 113 22.43 -10.17 20.19
C LYS A 113 21.09 -10.89 20.41
N PRO A 114 20.90 -12.13 19.91
CA PRO A 114 21.79 -12.92 19.03
C PRO A 114 21.93 -12.31 17.63
N LYS A 115 22.94 -12.72 16.87
CA LYS A 115 23.10 -12.30 15.46
C LYS A 115 21.86 -12.74 14.67
N THR A 116 21.33 -11.84 13.84
CA THR A 116 20.14 -12.12 13.02
C THR A 116 20.40 -11.79 11.56
N TRP A 117 19.54 -12.32 10.71
CA TRP A 117 19.57 -12.05 9.27
C TRP A 117 18.49 -11.04 8.93
N GLU A 118 18.90 -9.96 8.29
CA GLU A 118 18.01 -8.99 7.68
C GLU A 118 17.76 -9.39 6.23
N TRP A 119 16.49 -9.47 5.87
CA TRP A 119 16.03 -9.85 4.54
C TRP A 119 15.48 -8.62 3.84
N THR A 120 15.84 -8.44 2.57
CA THR A 120 15.45 -7.29 1.76
C THR A 120 14.90 -7.78 0.43
N LEU A 121 13.79 -7.23 -0.06
CA LEU A 121 13.29 -7.57 -1.40
C LEU A 121 14.31 -7.16 -2.49
N ARG A 122 14.31 -7.89 -3.61
CA ARG A 122 15.14 -7.54 -4.78
C ARG A 122 14.60 -6.29 -5.48
N GLU A 123 15.48 -5.42 -5.96
CA GLU A 123 15.06 -4.14 -6.55
C GLU A 123 14.16 -4.36 -7.78
N GLU A 124 14.48 -5.35 -8.62
CA GLU A 124 13.71 -5.69 -9.83
C GLU A 124 12.31 -6.22 -9.48
N LEU A 125 12.18 -6.91 -8.35
CA LEU A 125 10.88 -7.36 -7.84
C LEU A 125 10.06 -6.19 -7.28
N ILE A 126 10.71 -5.26 -6.57
CA ILE A 126 10.07 -4.04 -6.06
C ILE A 126 9.56 -3.19 -7.23
N GLU A 127 10.40 -2.95 -8.23
CA GLU A 127 10.04 -2.21 -9.44
C GLU A 127 8.84 -2.86 -10.14
N ALA A 128 8.85 -4.20 -10.29
CA ALA A 128 7.73 -4.92 -10.88
C ALA A 128 6.45 -4.82 -10.04
N ILE A 129 6.54 -4.87 -8.71
CA ILE A 129 5.41 -4.67 -7.79
C ILE A 129 4.84 -3.27 -7.94
N GLU A 130 5.68 -2.24 -8.02
CA GLU A 130 5.30 -0.84 -8.12
C GLU A 130 4.65 -0.53 -9.48
N GLU A 131 5.25 -1.01 -10.56
CA GLU A 131 4.72 -0.84 -11.92
C GLU A 131 3.39 -1.56 -12.14
N LEU A 132 3.24 -2.77 -11.58
CA LEU A 132 1.98 -3.50 -11.64
C LEU A 132 0.99 -3.06 -10.56
N SER A 133 1.43 -2.26 -9.61
CA SER A 133 0.66 -1.91 -8.41
C SER A 133 0.07 -3.18 -7.75
N ILE A 134 0.92 -4.18 -7.45
CA ILE A 134 0.47 -5.45 -6.85
C ILE A 134 0.02 -5.29 -5.40
N PHE A 135 0.69 -4.38 -4.68
CA PHE A 135 0.40 -4.03 -3.29
C PHE A 135 -0.01 -2.57 -3.14
N SER A 136 -0.40 -1.89 -4.22
CA SER A 136 -1.40 -0.84 -4.00
C SER A 136 -2.55 -1.52 -3.28
N ASP A 137 -3.03 -0.88 -2.22
CA ASP A 137 -4.07 -1.40 -1.35
C ASP A 137 -5.40 -1.46 -2.12
N ASP A 138 -5.50 -2.39 -3.09
CA ASP A 138 -6.41 -2.37 -4.24
C ASP A 138 -7.45 -3.51 -4.19
N SER A 139 -8.11 -3.58 -3.04
CA SER A 139 -9.56 -3.44 -3.00
C SER A 139 -9.80 -2.36 -1.96
N TYR A 140 -10.73 -1.43 -2.13
CA TYR A 140 -12.00 -1.46 -1.40
C TYR A 140 -12.61 -0.02 -1.34
N SER A 141 -13.82 0.14 -0.78
CA SER A 141 -14.44 1.44 -0.45
C SER A 141 -13.60 2.25 0.57
N ASP A 142 -14.00 3.49 0.86
CA ASP A 142 -13.36 4.32 1.88
C ASP A 142 -13.30 3.63 3.26
N ASP A 143 -14.24 2.71 3.56
CA ASP A 143 -14.31 1.93 4.81
C ASP A 143 -13.10 1.01 5.07
N ASP A 144 -12.41 0.58 4.01
CA ASP A 144 -11.28 -0.33 4.14
C ASP A 144 -9.95 0.41 4.24
N LEU A 145 -9.82 1.60 3.62
CA LEU A 145 -8.75 2.58 3.92
C LEU A 145 -8.73 2.89 5.42
N VAL A 146 -9.93 3.05 5.98
CA VAL A 146 -10.15 3.27 7.41
C VAL A 146 -9.63 2.08 8.23
N SER A 147 -9.93 0.86 7.81
CA SER A 147 -9.46 -0.36 8.47
C SER A 147 -7.92 -0.44 8.48
N ASP A 148 -7.26 -0.05 7.39
CA ASP A 148 -5.80 -0.10 7.28
C ASP A 148 -5.11 1.01 8.09
N ILE A 149 -5.66 2.22 8.10
CA ILE A 149 -5.17 3.31 8.96
C ILE A 149 -5.33 2.94 10.44
N SER A 150 -6.39 2.20 10.81
CA SER A 150 -6.62 1.78 12.19
C SER A 150 -5.54 0.82 12.73
N LYS A 151 -4.88 0.06 11.85
CA LYS A 151 -3.85 -0.93 12.20
C LYS A 151 -2.43 -0.35 12.27
N SER A 152 -2.19 0.87 11.80
CA SER A 152 -0.87 1.53 11.92
C SER A 152 -0.63 2.16 13.29
N ASP A 153 0.62 2.06 13.76
CA ASP A 153 1.16 2.97 14.77
C ASP A 153 1.37 4.36 14.12
N ILE A 154 0.37 5.23 14.22
CA ILE A 154 0.48 6.66 13.88
C ILE A 154 1.10 7.36 15.10
N THR A 155 2.26 6.89 15.54
CA THR A 155 2.95 7.47 16.70
C THR A 155 3.96 8.51 16.22
N LEU A 156 3.69 9.75 16.63
CA LEU A 156 4.65 10.84 16.77
C LEU A 156 5.27 11.39 15.47
N ASP A 157 4.45 12.10 14.69
CA ASP A 157 4.83 13.47 14.32
C ASP A 157 3.56 14.25 13.99
N ALA A 158 3.12 15.07 14.95
CA ALA A 158 1.99 15.99 14.81
C ALA A 158 2.42 17.23 14.01
N THR A 159 3.16 17.03 12.92
CA THR A 159 3.46 18.13 12.02
C THR A 159 2.17 18.48 11.27
N ASP A 160 1.69 19.72 11.43
CA ASP A 160 0.63 20.28 10.60
C ASP A 160 1.04 20.13 9.13
N PHE A 161 0.43 19.17 8.43
CA PHE A 161 0.61 19.02 7.00
C PHE A 161 -0.01 20.24 6.32
N LYS A 162 0.72 20.85 5.39
CA LYS A 162 0.22 21.95 4.56
C LYS A 162 0.13 21.48 3.12
N TYR A 163 -0.95 21.88 2.47
CA TYR A 163 -1.12 21.63 1.05
C TYR A 163 0.02 22.20 0.24
N THR A 164 0.43 21.44 -0.76
CA THR A 164 1.50 21.85 -1.67
C THR A 164 0.94 22.55 -2.90
N GLY A 165 -0.36 22.37 -3.20
CA GLY A 165 -1.00 22.93 -4.38
C GLY A 165 -0.41 22.38 -5.69
N LYS A 166 0.20 21.20 -5.64
CA LYS A 166 0.82 20.56 -6.81
C LYS A 166 -0.05 19.41 -7.28
N SER A 167 -0.46 19.48 -8.54
CA SER A 167 -1.10 18.36 -9.22
C SER A 167 -0.19 17.13 -9.22
N LYS A 168 -0.78 15.94 -9.13
CA LYS A 168 -0.07 14.68 -9.33
C LYS A 168 -0.44 14.09 -10.69
N ASN A 169 0.57 13.54 -11.38
CA ASN A 169 0.34 12.84 -12.63
C ASN A 169 -0.60 11.66 -12.42
N LYS A 170 -1.53 11.52 -13.37
CA LYS A 170 -2.45 10.38 -13.42
C LYS A 170 -1.64 9.10 -13.62
N LYS A 171 -1.94 8.09 -12.81
CA LYS A 171 -1.39 6.74 -12.92
C LYS A 171 -2.41 5.88 -13.67
N VAL A 172 -1.94 4.89 -14.42
CA VAL A 172 -2.83 4.00 -15.17
C VAL A 172 -3.66 3.17 -14.17
N PRO A 173 -5.01 3.17 -14.27
CA PRO A 173 -5.84 2.28 -13.46
C PRO A 173 -5.54 0.81 -13.77
N VAL A 174 -5.52 -0.04 -12.74
CA VAL A 174 -5.22 -1.47 -12.89
C VAL A 174 -6.52 -2.25 -12.97
N CYS A 175 -6.65 -3.14 -13.96
CA CYS A 175 -7.81 -4.03 -14.04
C CYS A 175 -7.53 -5.31 -13.23
N ILE A 176 -8.23 -5.50 -12.10
CA ILE A 176 -8.14 -6.69 -11.25
C ILE A 176 -9.51 -7.39 -11.27
N LYS A 177 -9.55 -8.64 -11.73
CA LYS A 177 -10.78 -9.47 -11.77
C LYS A 177 -11.98 -8.76 -12.44
N ASN A 178 -11.77 -8.13 -13.61
CA ASN A 178 -12.76 -7.33 -14.35
C ASN A 178 -13.28 -6.07 -13.62
N LYS A 179 -12.58 -5.58 -12.59
CA LYS A 179 -12.86 -4.28 -11.96
C LYS A 179 -11.65 -3.35 -12.13
N TYR A 180 -11.90 -2.11 -12.52
CA TYR A 180 -10.87 -1.07 -12.53
C TYR A 180 -10.58 -0.63 -11.10
N VAL A 181 -9.31 -0.65 -10.72
CA VAL A 181 -8.83 -0.12 -9.45
C VAL A 181 -7.98 1.11 -9.72
N TYR A 182 -8.28 2.16 -8.98
CA TYR A 182 -7.68 3.47 -9.15
C TYR A 182 -6.57 3.66 -8.13
N PRO A 183 -5.36 4.09 -8.52
CA PRO A 183 -4.21 4.16 -7.62
C PRO A 183 -4.45 5.08 -6.42
N ARG A 184 -4.21 4.55 -5.21
CA ARG A 184 -4.30 5.27 -3.94
C ARG A 184 -3.00 5.22 -3.16
N SER A 185 -2.79 6.19 -2.29
CA SER A 185 -1.62 6.28 -1.42
C SER A 185 -2.05 6.53 0.02
N ARG A 186 -1.80 5.56 0.89
CA ARG A 186 -2.02 5.69 2.34
C ARG A 186 -1.42 6.97 2.93
N ARG A 187 -0.24 7.37 2.45
CA ARG A 187 0.43 8.60 2.91
C ARG A 187 -0.42 9.85 2.60
N VAL A 188 -1.08 9.89 1.45
CA VAL A 188 -1.95 11.00 1.04
C VAL A 188 -3.14 11.10 1.98
N SER A 189 -3.81 9.98 2.28
CA SER A 189 -4.90 9.94 3.26
C SER A 189 -4.43 10.38 4.65
N ILE A 190 -3.29 9.87 5.14
CA ILE A 190 -2.73 10.27 6.45
C ILE A 190 -2.42 11.76 6.49
N ASN A 191 -1.84 12.32 5.41
CA ASN A 191 -1.53 13.74 5.32
C ASN A 191 -2.80 14.61 5.37
N ALA A 192 -3.87 14.21 4.68
CA ALA A 192 -5.15 14.91 4.73
C ALA A 192 -5.78 14.86 6.14
N LEU A 193 -5.74 13.71 6.81
CA LEU A 193 -6.19 13.61 8.20
C LEU A 193 -5.37 14.49 9.16
N ARG A 194 -4.05 14.56 8.95
CA ARG A 194 -3.16 15.46 9.71
C ARG A 194 -3.47 16.92 9.45
N HIS A 195 -3.73 17.30 8.20
CA HIS A 195 -4.14 18.66 7.85
C HIS A 195 -5.42 19.08 8.59
N ALA A 196 -6.39 18.18 8.67
CA ALA A 196 -7.63 18.38 9.42
C ALA A 196 -7.46 18.24 10.94
N GLN A 197 -6.23 18.04 11.44
CA GLN A 197 -5.91 17.80 12.85
C GLN A 197 -6.77 16.68 13.46
N HIS A 198 -7.10 15.66 12.66
CA HIS A 198 -7.98 14.56 13.03
C HIS A 198 -9.37 15.01 13.55
N LYS A 199 -9.89 16.12 13.02
CA LYS A 199 -11.25 16.61 13.26
C LYS A 199 -12.11 16.37 12.03
N CYS A 200 -13.42 16.34 12.23
CA CYS A 200 -14.37 16.29 11.13
C CYS A 200 -14.42 17.66 10.44
N GLU A 201 -14.26 17.68 9.12
CA GLU A 201 -14.24 18.91 8.33
C GLU A 201 -15.64 19.39 7.93
N PHE A 202 -16.65 18.51 8.02
CA PHE A 202 -18.03 18.95 7.95
C PHE A 202 -18.44 19.74 9.20
N ASP A 203 -18.06 19.27 10.40
CA ASP A 203 -18.31 19.97 11.66
C ASP A 203 -17.22 19.61 12.68
N ASN A 204 -16.40 20.60 13.04
CA ASN A 204 -15.26 20.39 13.94
C ASN A 204 -15.67 20.16 15.41
N THR A 205 -16.95 20.33 15.75
CA THR A 205 -17.50 20.07 17.08
C THR A 205 -17.97 18.63 17.24
N HIS A 206 -18.10 17.87 16.14
CA HIS A 206 -18.47 16.46 16.20
C HIS A 206 -17.47 15.67 17.04
N THR A 207 -18.00 15.01 18.08
CA THR A 207 -17.22 14.16 18.95
C THR A 207 -16.86 12.86 18.24
N THR A 208 -15.70 12.33 18.59
CA THR A 208 -15.20 11.03 18.13
C THR A 208 -14.39 10.38 19.24
N PHE A 209 -14.07 9.10 19.10
CA PHE A 209 -13.26 8.36 20.04
C PHE A 209 -11.77 8.47 19.71
N LEU A 210 -10.90 8.17 20.69
CA LEU A 210 -9.45 8.08 20.48
C LEU A 210 -9.10 6.76 19.79
N ARG A 211 -8.11 6.79 18.90
CA ARG A 211 -7.60 5.59 18.24
C ARG A 211 -6.95 4.66 19.26
N LYS A 212 -7.09 3.34 19.06
CA LYS A 212 -6.49 2.33 19.96
C LYS A 212 -4.97 2.44 20.10
N ASN A 213 -4.28 2.85 19.04
CA ASN A 213 -2.82 2.88 18.96
C ASN A 213 -2.23 4.32 18.93
N SER A 214 -3.02 5.36 19.24
CA SER A 214 -2.52 6.74 19.28
C SER A 214 -3.42 7.65 20.13
N ASN A 215 -2.90 8.77 20.62
CA ASN A 215 -3.71 9.79 21.33
C ASN A 215 -4.51 10.72 20.39
N LEU A 216 -4.66 10.35 19.11
CA LEU A 216 -5.36 11.12 18.11
C LEU A 216 -6.82 10.71 18.04
N ASN A 217 -7.68 11.68 17.74
CA ASN A 217 -9.08 11.46 17.41
C ASN A 217 -9.21 10.55 16.17
N TYR A 218 -10.26 9.74 16.16
CA TYR A 218 -10.58 8.88 15.04
C TYR A 218 -11.43 9.64 14.01
N THR A 219 -10.93 9.71 12.77
CA THR A 219 -11.64 10.20 11.60
C THR A 219 -11.27 9.36 10.38
N GLU A 220 -12.14 9.40 9.39
CA GLU A 220 -12.13 8.57 8.18
C GLU A 220 -11.80 9.50 7.00
N PRO A 221 -10.75 9.20 6.22
CA PRO A 221 -10.45 9.95 5.02
C PRO A 221 -11.49 9.61 3.95
N HIS A 222 -11.97 10.62 3.25
CA HIS A 222 -12.99 10.47 2.21
C HIS A 222 -12.59 11.29 0.99
N HIS A 223 -12.51 10.68 -0.19
CA HIS A 223 -12.25 11.44 -1.43
C HIS A 223 -13.51 12.23 -1.81
N LEU A 224 -13.43 13.56 -1.77
CA LEU A 224 -14.55 14.45 -2.06
C LEU A 224 -15.03 14.25 -3.50
N VAL A 225 -14.15 14.31 -4.49
CA VAL A 225 -14.44 13.81 -5.84
C VAL A 225 -14.18 12.30 -5.84
N PRO A 226 -15.21 11.45 -6.03
CA PRO A 226 -15.05 10.01 -5.90
C PRO A 226 -14.09 9.42 -6.92
N LEU A 227 -13.27 8.46 -6.48
CA LEU A 227 -12.29 7.81 -7.33
C LEU A 227 -12.92 6.96 -8.44
N THR A 228 -14.18 6.55 -8.32
CA THR A 228 -14.92 5.85 -9.39
C THR A 228 -14.91 6.61 -10.72
N TYR A 229 -14.80 7.95 -10.64
CA TYR A 229 -14.74 8.86 -11.77
C TYR A 229 -13.33 9.28 -12.18
N TYR A 230 -12.28 8.60 -11.72
CA TYR A 230 -10.87 8.89 -12.07
C TYR A 230 -10.62 9.08 -13.57
N ASN A 231 -11.34 8.33 -14.41
CA ASN A 231 -11.21 8.42 -15.87
C ASN A 231 -11.72 9.75 -16.46
N LYS A 232 -12.55 10.51 -15.74
CA LYS A 232 -13.07 11.83 -16.17
C LYS A 232 -12.04 12.97 -15.99
N PHE A 233 -10.91 12.72 -15.33
CA PHE A 233 -9.91 13.75 -15.01
C PHE A 233 -8.54 13.42 -15.62
N GLU A 234 -7.77 14.43 -16.01
CA GLU A 234 -6.41 14.28 -16.57
C GLU A 234 -5.31 14.19 -15.49
N VAL A 235 -5.66 14.50 -14.25
CA VAL A 235 -4.76 14.43 -13.08
C VAL A 235 -5.17 13.29 -12.14
N SER A 236 -4.29 12.93 -11.21
CA SER A 236 -4.66 11.99 -10.15
C SER A 236 -5.68 12.61 -9.21
N LEU A 237 -6.78 11.89 -8.93
CA LEU A 237 -7.72 12.24 -7.87
C LEU A 237 -7.21 11.90 -6.45
N ASP A 238 -6.13 11.11 -6.34
CA ASP A 238 -5.49 10.76 -5.06
C ASP A 238 -4.47 11.83 -4.62
N VAL A 239 -5.01 12.98 -4.22
CA VAL A 239 -4.28 14.16 -3.74
C VAL A 239 -4.89 14.63 -2.42
N GLU A 240 -4.07 15.19 -1.54
CA GLU A 240 -4.47 15.59 -0.19
C GLU A 240 -5.61 16.62 -0.20
N GLU A 241 -5.62 17.50 -1.20
CA GLU A 241 -6.64 18.53 -1.44
C GLU A 241 -8.03 17.94 -1.78
N ASN A 242 -8.07 16.72 -2.34
CA ASN A 242 -9.31 16.02 -2.66
C ASN A 242 -9.77 15.09 -1.54
N ILE A 243 -9.03 14.97 -0.44
CA ILE A 243 -9.43 14.13 0.70
C ILE A 243 -9.92 15.02 1.83
N VAL A 244 -11.07 14.67 2.39
CA VAL A 244 -11.64 15.30 3.59
C VAL A 244 -11.63 14.32 4.76
N SER A 245 -11.42 14.83 5.96
CA SER A 245 -11.48 14.07 7.21
C SER A 245 -12.89 14.13 7.78
N LEU A 246 -13.57 12.98 7.92
CA LEU A 246 -14.94 12.89 8.42
C LEU A 246 -15.02 12.03 9.69
N CYS A 247 -15.96 12.30 10.59
CA CYS A 247 -16.31 11.32 11.63
C CYS A 247 -17.14 10.18 11.03
N CYS A 248 -17.23 9.02 11.69
CA CYS A 248 -17.97 7.85 11.20
C CYS A 248 -19.42 8.19 10.79
N ASN A 249 -20.07 9.08 11.52
CA ASN A 249 -21.44 9.48 11.22
C ASN A 249 -21.53 10.29 9.92
N CYS A 250 -20.65 11.29 9.75
CA CYS A 250 -20.62 12.10 8.53
C CYS A 250 -20.21 11.27 7.32
N HIS A 251 -19.20 10.41 7.49
CA HIS A 251 -18.74 9.53 6.43
C HIS A 251 -19.87 8.61 5.95
N LYS A 252 -20.62 7.96 6.86
CA LYS A 252 -21.80 7.17 6.46
C LYS A 252 -22.93 8.02 5.89
N ASN A 253 -23.16 9.22 6.44
CA ASN A 253 -24.23 10.10 5.99
C ASN A 253 -24.01 10.62 4.56
N ILE A 254 -22.76 10.81 4.11
CA ILE A 254 -22.49 11.25 2.73
C ILE A 254 -22.92 10.22 1.70
N HIS A 255 -22.82 8.93 2.05
CA HIS A 255 -23.09 7.80 1.17
C HIS A 255 -24.52 7.29 1.28
N LEU A 256 -25.09 7.28 2.50
CA LEU A 256 -26.36 6.60 2.80
C LEU A 256 -27.45 7.54 3.32
N GLY A 257 -27.09 8.77 3.68
CA GLY A 257 -27.97 9.72 4.34
C GLY A 257 -28.87 10.47 3.39
N GLN A 258 -30.06 10.86 3.85
CA GLN A 258 -30.89 11.83 3.14
C GLN A 258 -30.32 13.25 3.34
N GLY A 259 -30.40 14.09 2.30
CA GLY A 259 -29.93 15.48 2.38
C GLY A 259 -28.40 15.62 2.41
N PHE A 260 -27.67 14.63 1.90
CA PHE A 260 -26.21 14.66 1.79
C PHE A 260 -25.72 15.84 0.94
N GLU A 261 -26.56 16.40 0.05
CA GLU A 261 -26.22 17.51 -0.83
C GLU A 261 -25.75 18.75 -0.05
N GLY A 262 -26.38 19.07 1.08
CA GLY A 262 -25.93 20.18 1.93
C GLY A 262 -24.56 19.93 2.56
N MET A 263 -24.22 18.66 2.79
CA MET A 263 -22.90 18.26 3.27
C MET A 263 -21.85 18.43 2.17
N ILE A 264 -22.15 17.95 0.95
CA ILE A 264 -21.30 18.12 -0.24
C ILE A 264 -21.07 19.60 -0.52
N GLU A 265 -22.12 20.43 -0.51
CA GLU A 265 -22.02 21.86 -0.76
C GLU A 265 -21.04 22.54 0.21
N LYS A 266 -21.14 22.23 1.51
CA LYS A 266 -20.23 22.78 2.52
C LYS A 266 -18.78 22.36 2.28
N LEU A 267 -18.54 21.07 2.03
CA LEU A 267 -17.21 20.53 1.80
C LEU A 267 -16.61 21.05 0.48
N TYR A 268 -17.41 21.13 -0.58
CA TYR A 268 -17.02 21.69 -1.87
C TYR A 268 -16.62 23.16 -1.74
N ASN A 269 -17.42 23.97 -1.06
CA ASN A 269 -17.10 25.38 -0.87
C ASN A 269 -15.78 25.59 -0.10
N ALA A 270 -15.43 24.67 0.80
CA ALA A 270 -14.15 24.67 1.51
C ALA A 270 -12.95 24.18 0.65
N ARG A 271 -13.21 23.49 -0.47
CA ARG A 271 -12.17 22.82 -1.29
C ARG A 271 -12.05 23.31 -2.73
N LYS A 272 -13.04 24.00 -3.28
CA LYS A 272 -13.13 24.37 -4.71
C LYS A 272 -11.87 25.01 -5.28
N ASP A 273 -11.27 25.96 -4.55
CA ASP A 273 -10.08 26.67 -5.02
C ASP A 273 -8.85 25.76 -4.98
N LEU A 274 -8.74 24.90 -3.97
CA LEU A 274 -7.65 23.92 -3.82
C LEU A 274 -7.74 22.82 -4.89
N LEU A 275 -8.94 22.30 -5.15
CA LEU A 275 -9.20 21.32 -6.22
C LEU A 275 -8.77 21.89 -7.57
N LYS A 276 -9.16 23.14 -7.86
CA LYS A 276 -8.79 23.82 -9.10
C LYS A 276 -7.28 24.00 -9.24
N ILE A 277 -6.57 24.35 -8.15
CA ILE A 277 -5.11 24.48 -8.14
C ILE A 277 -4.41 23.16 -8.49
N VAL A 278 -4.93 22.02 -8.04
CA VAL A 278 -4.36 20.70 -8.34
C VAL A 278 -4.87 20.09 -9.65
N GLY A 279 -5.63 20.85 -10.44
CA GLY A 279 -6.10 20.44 -11.77
C GLY A 279 -7.39 19.61 -11.77
N ILE A 280 -8.13 19.59 -10.66
CA ILE A 280 -9.44 18.96 -10.55
C ILE A 280 -10.50 20.05 -10.75
N ASP A 281 -10.93 20.23 -11.99
CA ASP A 281 -11.98 21.20 -12.34
C ASP A 281 -13.34 20.48 -12.36
N ILE A 282 -14.21 20.82 -11.41
CA ILE A 282 -15.56 20.26 -11.27
C ILE A 282 -16.46 21.30 -10.60
N SER A 283 -17.69 21.44 -11.11
CA SER A 283 -18.72 22.28 -10.48
C SER A 283 -19.43 21.57 -9.34
N LEU A 284 -20.13 22.34 -8.48
CA LEU A 284 -20.93 21.77 -7.40
C LEU A 284 -22.03 20.83 -7.93
N ASP A 285 -22.71 21.23 -9.00
CA ASP A 285 -23.79 20.44 -9.60
C ASP A 285 -23.27 19.12 -10.16
N GLU A 286 -22.11 19.14 -10.84
CA GLU A 286 -21.44 17.93 -11.31
C GLU A 286 -21.05 17.03 -10.14
N LEU A 287 -20.48 17.58 -9.07
CA LEU A 287 -20.10 16.83 -7.89
C LEU A 287 -21.30 16.15 -7.24
N ILE A 288 -22.40 16.88 -7.01
CA ILE A 288 -23.65 16.30 -6.47
C ILE A 288 -24.17 15.20 -7.39
N LYS A 289 -24.08 15.38 -8.71
CA LYS A 289 -24.47 14.36 -9.68
C LYS A 289 -23.62 13.10 -9.56
N LEU A 290 -22.30 13.21 -9.35
CA LEU A 290 -21.43 12.05 -9.12
C LEU A 290 -21.93 11.21 -7.93
N TYR A 291 -22.30 11.83 -6.80
CA TYR A 291 -22.81 11.11 -5.63
C TYR A 291 -24.21 10.52 -5.82
N LYS A 292 -25.01 11.05 -6.75
CA LYS A 292 -26.33 10.48 -7.10
C LYS A 292 -26.21 9.28 -8.05
N GLU A 293 -25.16 9.28 -8.87
CA GLU A 293 -24.88 8.22 -9.86
C GLU A 293 -23.97 7.12 -9.30
N ASP A 294 -23.23 7.37 -8.22
CA ASP A 294 -22.53 6.35 -7.43
C ASP A 294 -23.57 5.47 -6.71
N GLU A 295 -24.14 4.51 -7.43
CA GLU A 295 -24.83 3.38 -6.81
C GLU A 295 -23.78 2.49 -6.14
N CYS A 296 -23.69 2.60 -4.80
CA CYS A 296 -22.82 1.82 -3.92
C CYS A 296 -23.18 0.33 -3.92
#